data_AF-A0A9P4MA42-F1
#
_entry.id   AF-A0A9P4MA42-F1
#
_cell.length_a   1.000
_cell.length_b   1.000
_cell.length_c   1.000
_cell.angle_alpha   90.00
_cell.angle_beta   90.00
_cell.angle_gamma   90.00
#
_symmetry.space_group_name_H-M   'P 1'
#
loop_
_entity.id
_entity.type
_entity.pdbx_description
1 polymer ?
#
loop_
_entity_poly.entity_id
_entity_poly.type
_entity_poly.pdbx_seq_one_letter_code
_entity_poly.pdbx_strand_id
1 'polypeptide(L)'
;MPYNNTPIQPPTEFTGSVSLPLARVKKIIATDPDTTSCSNNAAFVITVATEMFVQYLVEQTHNVVKSERKPRRNIQYKDVANAVARIDNLEFLSDVVPRTQSYRDFKEKQA
;
A
#
# COMPACT_ATOMS: atom_id res chain seq x y z
N MET A 1 -17.87 -26.93 -5.20
CA MET A 1 -18.55 -25.67 -4.81
C MET A 1 -17.75 -24.53 -5.42
N PRO A 2 -18.35 -23.57 -6.15
CA PRO A 2 -17.60 -22.40 -6.63
C PRO A 2 -17.10 -21.61 -5.43
N TYR A 3 -15.81 -21.24 -5.42
CA TYR A 3 -15.24 -20.40 -4.37
C TYR A 3 -15.96 -19.07 -4.34
N ASN A 4 -16.53 -18.70 -3.19
CA ASN A 4 -17.15 -17.41 -3.02
C ASN A 4 -16.07 -16.31 -3.08
N ASN A 5 -16.16 -15.47 -4.11
CA ASN A 5 -15.25 -14.37 -4.41
C ASN A 5 -15.92 -13.00 -4.20
N THR A 6 -17.00 -12.94 -3.39
CA THR A 6 -17.43 -11.66 -2.83
C THR A 6 -16.35 -11.14 -1.86
N PRO A 7 -15.98 -9.85 -1.95
CA PRO A 7 -15.08 -9.24 -0.98
C PRO A 7 -15.65 -9.40 0.43
N ILE A 8 -14.83 -9.85 1.38
CA ILE A 8 -15.20 -9.84 2.80
C ILE A 8 -15.29 -8.36 3.19
N GLN A 9 -16.48 -7.92 3.56
CA GLN A 9 -16.70 -6.56 4.04
C GLN A 9 -15.86 -6.35 5.30
N PRO A 10 -15.18 -5.20 5.45
CA PRO A 10 -14.46 -4.90 6.68
C PRO A 10 -15.44 -4.94 7.88
N PRO A 11 -15.02 -5.45 9.05
CA PRO A 11 -15.87 -5.49 10.24
C PRO A 11 -16.37 -4.08 10.59
N THR A 12 -17.67 -3.92 10.78
CA THR A 12 -18.26 -2.65 11.22
C THR A 12 -18.12 -2.41 12.73
N GLU A 13 -17.81 -3.46 13.49
CA GLU A 13 -17.62 -3.38 14.95
C GLU A 13 -16.16 -3.24 15.32
N PHE A 14 -15.88 -2.35 16.29
CA PHE A 14 -14.55 -2.19 16.87
C PHE A 14 -14.28 -3.33 17.87
N THR A 15 -13.63 -4.38 17.39
CA THR A 15 -13.34 -5.59 18.19
C THR A 15 -12.19 -5.42 19.18
N GLY A 16 -11.44 -4.32 19.09
CA GLY A 16 -10.18 -4.13 19.84
C GLY A 16 -9.06 -5.09 19.40
N SER A 17 -9.25 -5.79 18.27
CA SER A 17 -8.25 -6.69 17.68
C SER A 17 -7.79 -6.17 16.32
N VAL A 18 -6.60 -6.61 15.92
CA VAL A 18 -5.97 -6.30 14.62
C VAL A 18 -5.82 -7.59 13.81
N SER A 19 -5.92 -7.48 12.49
CA SER A 19 -5.74 -8.60 11.56
C SER A 19 -4.26 -8.92 11.34
N LEU A 20 -3.42 -7.88 11.31
CA LEU A 20 -1.98 -8.01 11.18
C LEU A 20 -1.36 -8.45 12.51
N PRO A 21 -0.42 -9.42 12.51
CA PRO A 21 0.22 -9.88 13.74
C PRO A 21 1.04 -8.77 14.41
N LEU A 22 0.62 -8.32 15.60
CA LEU A 22 1.28 -7.23 16.34
C LEU A 22 2.77 -7.49 16.59
N ALA A 23 3.16 -8.74 16.82
CA ALA A 23 4.56 -9.12 17.00
C ALA A 23 5.43 -8.84 15.75
N ARG A 24 4.86 -8.98 14.54
CA ARG A 24 5.56 -8.68 13.28
C ARG A 24 5.69 -7.18 13.08
N VAL A 25 4.64 -6.41 13.38
CA VAL A 25 4.66 -4.95 13.31
C VAL A 25 5.70 -4.37 14.26
N LYS A 26 5.73 -4.83 15.51
CA LYS A 26 6.78 -4.43 16.48
C LYS A 26 8.19 -4.76 15.99
N LYS A 27 8.38 -5.93 15.39
CA LYS A 27 9.68 -6.33 14.83
C LYS A 27 10.12 -5.38 13.71
N ILE A 28 9.20 -4.94 12.85
CA ILE A 28 9.48 -3.97 11.78
C ILE A 28 9.81 -2.60 12.37
N ILE A 29 9.03 -2.12 13.35
CA ILE A 29 9.31 -0.84 14.02
C ILE A 29 10.73 -0.84 14.60
N ALA A 30 11.13 -1.92 15.26
CA ALA A 30 12.46 -2.05 15.86
C ALA A 30 13.63 -2.19 14.85
N THR A 31 13.35 -2.24 13.54
CA THR A 31 14.42 -2.19 12.52
C THR A 31 14.93 -0.77 12.28
N ASP A 32 14.17 0.24 12.69
CA ASP A 32 14.56 1.64 12.61
C ASP A 32 15.51 1.99 13.78
N PRO A 33 16.79 2.32 13.51
CA PRO A 33 17.79 2.60 14.54
C PRO A 33 17.46 3.87 15.36
N ASP A 34 16.63 4.78 14.83
CA ASP A 34 16.27 6.03 15.50
C ASP A 34 15.08 5.84 16.46
N THR A 35 14.46 4.65 16.49
CA THR A 35 13.36 4.35 17.41
C THR A 35 13.87 3.92 18.78
N THR A 36 13.70 4.77 19.80
CA THR A 36 14.19 4.49 21.17
C THR A 36 13.38 3.37 21.85
N SER A 37 12.04 3.47 21.78
CA SER A 37 11.13 2.45 22.31
C SER A 37 9.70 2.74 21.87
N CYS A 38 8.99 1.74 21.32
CA CYS A 38 7.58 1.86 20.96
C CYS A 38 6.69 1.15 21.99
N SER A 39 5.72 1.87 22.58
CA SER A 39 4.79 1.29 23.54
C SER A 39 3.83 0.30 22.88
N ASN A 40 3.24 -0.60 23.66
CA ASN A 40 2.25 -1.57 23.14
C ASN A 40 1.06 -0.86 22.47
N ASN A 41 0.59 0.24 23.06
CA ASN A 41 -0.53 1.00 22.52
C ASN A 41 -0.15 1.71 21.22
N ALA A 42 1.05 2.29 21.14
CA ALA A 42 1.55 2.90 19.91
C ALA A 42 1.69 1.85 18.79
N ALA A 43 2.27 0.68 19.09
CA ALA A 43 2.39 -0.41 18.13
C ALA A 43 1.01 -0.92 17.65
N PHE A 44 0.01 -0.95 18.53
CA PHE A 44 -1.36 -1.31 18.15
C PHE A 44 -1.96 -0.30 17.18
N VAL A 45 -1.87 1.00 17.47
CA VAL A 45 -2.39 2.06 16.58
C VAL A 45 -1.65 2.06 15.24
N ILE A 46 -0.33 1.87 15.22
CA ILE A 46 0.45 1.73 13.99
C ILE A 46 -0.05 0.52 13.18
N THR A 47 -0.39 -0.58 13.84
CA THR A 47 -0.94 -1.77 13.17
C THR A 47 -2.27 -1.45 12.48
N VAL A 48 -3.20 -0.80 13.18
CA VAL A 48 -4.49 -0.36 12.60
C VAL A 48 -4.26 0.59 11.43
N ALA A 49 -3.38 1.58 11.59
CA ALA A 49 -3.04 2.53 10.52
C ALA A 49 -2.45 1.82 9.30
N THR A 50 -1.63 0.78 9.51
CA THR A 50 -1.04 -0.02 8.43
C THR A 50 -2.12 -0.80 7.65
N GLU A 51 -3.11 -1.36 8.34
CA GLU A 51 -4.24 -2.04 7.70
C GLU A 51 -5.07 -1.07 6.84
N MET A 52 -5.39 0.10 7.39
CA MET A 52 -6.09 1.16 6.67
C MET A 52 -5.27 1.67 5.47
N PHE A 53 -3.96 1.78 5.63
CA PHE A 53 -3.07 2.21 4.56
C PHE A 53 -3.04 1.22 3.40
N VAL A 54 -2.99 -0.09 3.66
CA VAL A 54 -3.03 -1.10 2.59
C VAL A 54 -4.34 -1.02 1.81
N GLN A 55 -5.47 -0.87 2.50
CA GLN A 55 -6.77 -0.67 1.84
C GLN A 55 -6.77 0.60 0.99
N TYR A 56 -6.32 1.72 1.57
CA TYR A 56 -6.21 3.00 0.88
C TYR A 56 -5.35 2.91 -0.39
N LEU A 57 -4.16 2.29 -0.31
CA LEU A 57 -3.25 2.13 -1.45
C LEU A 57 -3.93 1.36 -2.61
N VAL A 58 -4.63 0.28 -2.29
CA VAL A 58 -5.33 -0.55 -3.28
C VAL A 58 -6.50 0.22 -3.89
N GLU A 59 -7.29 0.92 -3.08
CA GLU A 59 -8.41 1.75 -3.55
C GLU A 59 -7.94 2.88 -4.47
N GLN A 60 -6.90 3.60 -4.08
CA GLN A 60 -6.31 4.66 -4.89
C GLN A 60 -5.78 4.12 -6.22
N THR A 61 -5.05 3.00 -6.17
CA THR A 61 -4.56 2.34 -7.39
C THR A 61 -5.73 1.96 -8.31
N HIS A 62 -6.78 1.36 -7.75
CA HIS A 62 -7.96 0.96 -8.51
C HIS A 62 -8.72 2.14 -9.11
N ASN A 63 -8.82 3.26 -8.38
CA ASN A 63 -9.45 4.49 -8.86
C ASN A 63 -8.68 5.06 -10.07
N VAL A 64 -7.35 5.04 -10.03
CA VAL A 64 -6.51 5.43 -11.17
C VAL A 64 -6.78 4.53 -12.38
N VAL A 65 -6.84 3.20 -12.22
CA VAL A 65 -7.16 2.26 -13.31
C VAL A 65 -8.55 2.48 -13.89
N LYS A 66 -9.54 2.74 -13.04
CA LYS A 66 -10.92 3.03 -13.46
C LYS A 66 -11.04 4.33 -14.25
N SER A 67 -10.14 5.29 -14.01
CA SER A 67 -10.10 6.56 -14.74
C SER A 67 -9.47 6.44 -16.15
N GLU A 68 -8.86 5.30 -16.49
CA GLU A 68 -8.28 5.07 -17.81
C GLU A 68 -9.39 4.93 -18.88
N ARG A 69 -9.07 5.32 -20.13
CA ARG A 69 -10.00 5.23 -21.27
C ARG A 69 -10.56 3.82 -21.52
N LYS A 70 -9.81 2.78 -21.13
CA LYS A 70 -10.23 1.38 -21.19
C LYS A 70 -10.05 0.77 -19.79
N PRO A 71 -11.05 0.91 -18.91
CA PRO A 71 -10.93 0.47 -17.53
C PRO A 71 -10.72 -1.04 -17.49
N ARG A 72 -9.67 -1.45 -16.78
CA ARG A 72 -9.33 -2.86 -16.57
C ARG A 72 -9.83 -3.30 -15.20
N ARG A 73 -10.18 -4.58 -15.11
CA ARG A 73 -10.59 -5.20 -13.84
C ARG A 73 -9.40 -5.66 -13.00
N ASN A 74 -8.24 -5.88 -13.63
CA ASN A 74 -7.01 -6.35 -12.96
C ASN A 74 -6.04 -5.18 -12.74
N ILE A 75 -5.49 -5.12 -11.53
CA ILE A 75 -4.42 -4.19 -11.15
C ILE A 75 -3.06 -4.80 -11.52
N GLN A 76 -2.19 -4.00 -12.13
CA GLN A 76 -0.82 -4.34 -12.50
C GLN A 76 0.16 -3.45 -11.75
N TYR A 77 1.44 -3.84 -11.67
CA TYR A 77 2.49 -3.04 -11.00
C TYR A 77 2.54 -1.59 -11.52
N LYS A 78 2.46 -1.40 -12.84
CA LYS A 78 2.46 -0.06 -13.46
C LYS A 78 1.34 0.84 -12.93
N ASP A 79 0.22 0.24 -12.49
CA ASP A 79 -0.93 0.98 -11.98
C ASP A 79 -0.62 1.53 -10.59
N VAL A 80 0.02 0.72 -9.74
CA VAL A 80 0.50 1.15 -8.42
C VAL A 80 1.54 2.26 -8.58
N ALA A 81 2.55 2.07 -9.45
CA ALA A 81 3.56 3.08 -9.73
C ALA A 81 2.97 4.39 -10.30
N ASN A 82 1.90 4.29 -11.09
CA ASN A 82 1.17 5.45 -11.58
C ASN A 82 0.38 6.16 -10.50
N ALA A 83 -0.23 5.42 -9.57
CA ALA A 83 -0.95 5.99 -8.44
C ALA A 83 0.00 6.71 -7.47
N VAL A 84 1.12 6.08 -7.12
CA VAL A 84 2.19 6.67 -6.30
C VAL A 84 2.66 8.00 -6.88
N ALA A 85 2.92 8.04 -8.19
CA ALA A 85 3.40 9.24 -8.86
C ALA A 85 2.30 10.29 -9.18
N ARG A 86 1.04 10.05 -8.82
CA ARG A 86 -0.09 10.99 -9.06
C ARG A 86 -0.71 11.53 -7.77
N ILE A 87 -0.49 10.86 -6.64
CA ILE A 87 -1.16 11.13 -5.38
C ILE A 87 -0.09 11.56 -4.38
N ASP A 88 -0.10 12.82 -3.99
CA ASP A 88 0.91 13.42 -3.11
C ASP A 88 1.09 12.65 -1.80
N ASN A 89 -0.01 12.17 -1.20
CA ASN A 89 0.03 11.37 0.02
C ASN A 89 0.75 10.01 -0.13
N LEU A 90 0.97 9.55 -1.37
CA LEU A 90 1.72 8.33 -1.68
C LEU A 90 3.15 8.61 -2.13
N GLU A 91 3.59 9.88 -2.20
CA GLU A 91 4.92 10.28 -2.69
C GLU A 91 6.06 9.58 -1.95
N PHE A 92 5.89 9.32 -0.65
CA PHE A 92 6.88 8.61 0.19
C PHE A 92 7.20 7.19 -0.32
N LEU A 93 6.38 6.61 -1.20
CA LEU A 93 6.62 5.32 -1.83
C LEU A 93 7.45 5.40 -3.10
N SER A 94 7.82 6.59 -3.59
CA SER A 94 8.45 6.75 -4.92
C SER A 94 9.75 5.95 -5.08
N ASP A 95 10.53 5.82 -4.01
CA ASP A 95 11.78 5.06 -4.01
C ASP A 95 11.55 3.54 -3.94
N VAL A 96 10.41 3.12 -3.38
CA VAL A 96 10.04 1.70 -3.18
C VAL A 96 9.25 1.16 -4.38
N VAL A 97 8.41 1.99 -4.99
CA VAL A 97 7.54 1.64 -6.12
C VAL A 97 7.80 2.59 -7.29
N PRO A 98 9.00 2.56 -7.89
CA PRO A 98 9.36 3.46 -8.97
C PRO A 98 8.56 3.15 -10.24
N ARG A 99 8.35 4.18 -11.06
CA ARG A 99 7.87 4.00 -12.44
C ARG A 99 8.94 3.25 -13.24
N THR A 100 8.53 2.14 -13.86
CA THR A 100 9.41 1.41 -14.77
C THR A 100 9.61 2.21 -16.05
N GLN A 101 10.84 2.20 -16.55
CA GLN A 101 11.20 2.77 -17.85
C GLN A 101 12.09 1.77 -18.59
N SER A 102 12.03 1.77 -19.92
CA SER A 102 12.93 0.91 -20.68
C SER A 102 14.37 1.45 -20.58
N TYR A 103 15.36 0.56 -20.68
CA TYR A 103 16.76 0.96 -20.69
C TYR A 103 17.09 1.92 -21.84
N ARG A 104 16.40 1.75 -22.98
CA ARG A 104 16.52 2.65 -24.13
C ARG A 104 16.07 4.07 -23.78
N ASP A 105 14.87 4.21 -23.19
CA ASP A 105 14.34 5.52 -22.79
C ASP A 105 15.22 6.19 -21.73
N PHE A 106 15.80 5.40 -20.82
CA PHE A 106 16.75 5.91 -19.83
C PHE A 106 18.01 6.48 -20.48
N LYS A 107 18.58 5.77 -21.46
CA LYS A 107 19.76 6.23 -22.20
C LYS A 107 19.48 7.50 -23.01
N GLU A 108 18.34 7.57 -23.67
CA GLU A 108 17.95 8.73 -24.50
C GLU A 108 17.72 9.99 -23.64
N LYS A 109 17.25 9.87 -22.39
CA LYS A 109 17.12 11.02 -21.45
C LYS A 109 18.45 11.52 -20.88
N GLN A 110 19.50 10.71 -20.90
CA GLN A 110 20.82 11.04 -20.34
C GLN A 110 21.78 11.62 -21.38
N ALA A 111 21.42 11.56 -22.67
CA ALA A 111 22.16 12.15 -23.79
C ALA A 111 21.70 13.59 -24.06
#